data_AF-A0A563EXA6-F1
#
_entry.id   AF-A0A563EXA6-F1
#
_cell.length_a   1.000
_cell.length_b   1.000
_cell.length_c   1.000
_cell.angle_alpha   90.00
_cell.angle_beta   90.00
_cell.angle_gamma   90.00
#
_symmetry.space_group_name_H-M   'P 1'
#
loop_
_entity.id
_entity.type
_entity.pdbx_description
1 polymer ?
#
loop_
_entity_poly.entity_id
_entity_poly.type
_entity_poly.pdbx_seq_one_letter_code
_entity_poly.pdbx_strand_id
1 'polypeptide(L)'
;MDNEQRMIDWCRMWNEDPSLAHELMTGSCVQWSNRVESLDAVVGPDQQERFVTDYRARHVNVFTSPEGPSCSSGQPRTASPLVGSTC
;
A
#
# COMPACT_ATOMS: atom_id res chain seq x y z
N MET A 1 -13.42 21.68 15.32
CA MET A 1 -13.66 20.75 14.19
C MET A 1 -14.98 20.06 14.44
N ASP A 2 -15.90 20.09 13.49
CA ASP A 2 -17.11 19.28 13.54
C ASP A 2 -16.80 17.80 13.24
N ASN A 3 -17.80 16.94 13.38
CA ASN A 3 -17.61 15.51 13.20
C ASN A 3 -17.40 15.10 11.74
N GLU A 4 -17.96 15.84 10.77
CA GLU A 4 -17.78 15.54 9.35
C GLU A 4 -16.31 15.74 8.96
N GLN A 5 -15.75 16.89 9.33
CA GLN A 5 -14.35 17.19 9.10
C GLN A 5 -13.42 16.18 9.81
N ARG A 6 -13.75 15.77 11.05
CA ARG A 6 -12.99 14.72 11.76
C ARG A 6 -12.98 13.39 11.00
N MET A 7 -14.10 13.00 10.40
CA MET A 7 -14.17 11.75 9.63
C MET A 7 -13.39 11.83 8.33
N ILE A 8 -13.38 13.01 7.68
CA ILE A 8 -12.53 13.26 6.51
C ILE A 8 -11.06 13.13 6.88
N ASP A 9 -10.61 13.82 7.92
CA ASP A 9 -9.21 13.79 8.34
C ASP A 9 -8.80 12.41 8.88
N TRP A 10 -9.73 11.68 9.51
CA TRP A 10 -9.53 10.27 9.87
C TRP A 10 -9.23 9.39 8.64
N CYS A 11 -10.02 9.54 7.57
CA CYS A 11 -9.77 8.82 6.32
C CYS A 11 -8.44 9.22 5.68
N ARG A 12 -8.11 10.52 5.69
CA ARG A 12 -6.83 11.03 5.17
C ARG A 12 -5.64 10.52 5.97
N MET A 13 -5.78 10.39 7.29
CA MET A 13 -4.73 9.84 8.15
C MET A 13 -4.32 8.42 7.72
N TRP A 14 -5.31 7.57 7.43
CA TRP A 14 -5.06 6.20 6.97
C TRP A 14 -4.52 6.10 5.53
N ASN A 15 -4.91 7.02 4.64
CA ASN A 15 -4.65 6.87 3.20
C ASN A 15 -3.55 7.77 2.66
N GLU A 16 -3.34 8.94 3.27
CA GLU A 16 -2.50 10.02 2.77
C GLU A 16 -1.38 10.34 3.76
N ASP A 17 -1.74 10.79 4.96
CA ASP A 17 -0.82 11.43 5.92
C ASP A 17 -0.98 10.89 7.36
N PRO A 18 -0.13 9.94 7.78
CA PRO A 18 -0.20 9.35 9.11
C PRO A 18 0.00 10.35 10.26
N SER A 19 0.64 11.50 10.02
CA SER A 19 0.92 12.49 11.07
C SER A 19 -0.34 13.19 11.61
N LEU A 20 -1.44 13.15 10.84
CA LEU A 20 -2.76 13.63 11.27
C LEU A 20 -3.27 12.91 12.54
N ALA A 21 -2.67 11.78 12.92
CA ALA A 21 -2.92 11.14 14.22
C ALA A 21 -2.75 12.11 15.40
N HIS A 22 -1.77 13.03 15.35
CA HIS A 22 -1.52 14.02 16.39
C HIS A 22 -2.63 15.05 16.57
N GLU A 23 -3.42 15.28 15.52
CA GLU A 23 -4.57 16.21 15.55
C GLU A 23 -5.86 15.49 15.98
N LEU A 24 -5.96 14.19 15.70
CA LEU A 24 -7.18 13.39 15.86
C LEU A 24 -7.24 12.62 17.18
N MET A 25 -6.09 12.27 17.77
CA MET A 25 -6.01 11.37 18.92
C MET A 25 -5.44 12.05 20.16
N THR A 26 -5.99 11.70 21.31
CA THR A 26 -5.38 12.00 22.61
C THR A 26 -4.26 10.99 22.92
N GLY A 27 -3.35 11.36 23.83
CA GLY A 27 -2.23 10.49 24.22
C GLY A 27 -2.64 9.12 24.80
N SER A 28 -3.86 8.99 25.30
CA SER A 28 -4.42 7.74 25.84
C SER A 28 -5.45 7.08 24.91
N CYS A 29 -5.64 7.58 23.69
CA CYS A 29 -6.57 7.01 22.74
C CYS A 29 -6.10 5.60 22.32
N VAL A 30 -7.00 4.63 22.37
CA VAL A 30 -6.74 3.23 22.01
C VAL A 30 -7.55 2.89 20.76
N GLN A 31 -6.94 2.16 19.84
CA GLN A 31 -7.65 1.61 18.67
C GLN A 31 -8.26 0.25 18.97
N TRP A 32 -9.34 -0.08 18.27
CA TRP A 32 -9.91 -1.42 18.31
C TRP A 32 -10.26 -1.88 16.89
N SER A 33 -9.69 -3.00 16.49
CA SER A 33 -9.79 -3.58 15.15
C SER A 33 -10.53 -4.91 15.14
N ASN A 34 -10.43 -5.72 16.21
CA ASN A 34 -10.94 -7.10 16.28
C ASN A 34 -10.49 -8.01 15.09
N ARG A 35 -9.55 -7.53 14.27
CA ARG A 35 -9.09 -8.16 13.02
C ARG A 35 -7.59 -8.04 12.87
N VAL A 36 -7.01 -6.93 13.32
CA VAL A 36 -5.58 -6.69 13.31
C VAL A 36 -5.12 -6.54 14.74
N GLU A 37 -4.62 -7.64 15.33
CA GLU A 37 -4.15 -7.68 16.73
C GLU A 37 -3.09 -6.61 17.02
N SER A 38 -2.22 -6.34 16.05
CA SER A 38 -1.21 -5.29 16.18
C SER A 38 -1.79 -3.86 16.22
N LEU A 39 -3.02 -3.66 15.74
CA LEU A 39 -3.74 -2.39 15.85
C LEU A 39 -4.40 -2.26 17.24
N ASP A 40 -4.85 -3.36 17.84
CA ASP A 40 -5.43 -3.36 19.19
C ASP A 40 -4.41 -2.99 20.29
N ALA A 41 -3.12 -3.12 20.00
CA ALA A 41 -2.03 -2.72 20.89
C ALA A 41 -1.62 -1.24 20.76
N VAL A 42 -2.16 -0.49 19.79
CA VAL A 42 -1.77 0.89 19.52
C VAL A 42 -2.39 1.85 20.54
N VAL A 43 -1.53 2.62 21.20
CA VAL A 43 -1.93 3.65 22.17
C VAL A 43 -1.32 5.01 21.79
N GLY A 44 -2.20 5.98 21.57
CA GLY A 44 -1.83 7.37 21.32
C GLY A 44 -1.33 7.67 19.90
N PRO A 45 -1.10 8.96 19.60
CA PRO A 45 -0.82 9.42 18.24
C PRO A 45 0.53 8.93 17.70
N ASP A 46 1.59 8.91 18.52
CA ASP A 46 2.92 8.47 18.08
C ASP A 46 2.92 7.02 17.58
N GLN A 47 2.20 6.13 18.28
CA GLN A 47 2.12 4.73 17.91
C GLN A 47 1.21 4.54 16.70
N GLN A 48 0.13 5.33 16.60
CA GLN A 48 -0.76 5.32 15.45
C GLN A 48 -0.04 5.73 14.17
N GLU A 49 0.71 6.83 14.18
CA GLU A 49 1.46 7.31 13.02
C GLU A 49 2.44 6.24 12.51
N ARG A 50 3.21 5.63 13.43
CA ARG A 50 4.15 4.54 13.11
C ARG A 50 3.42 3.34 12.54
N PHE A 51 2.33 2.91 13.20
CA PHE A 51 1.53 1.78 12.76
C PHE A 51 1.02 1.97 11.34
N VAL A 52 0.39 3.10 11.05
CA VAL A 52 -0.21 3.38 9.73
C VAL A 52 0.87 3.50 8.66
N THR A 53 2.00 4.13 8.97
CA THR A 53 3.16 4.20 8.07
C THR A 53 3.63 2.80 7.66
N ASP A 54 3.87 1.92 8.63
CA ASP A 54 4.30 0.54 8.37
C ASP A 54 3.22 -0.28 7.68
N TYR A 55 1.95 -0.09 8.08
CA TYR A 55 0.82 -0.82 7.53
C TYR A 55 0.62 -0.50 6.06
N ARG A 56 0.73 0.77 5.67
CA ARG A 56 0.67 1.22 4.26
C ARG A 56 1.84 0.69 3.44
N ALA A 57 3.05 0.65 4.02
CA ALA A 57 4.21 0.09 3.35
C ALA A 57 4.05 -1.40 3.04
N ARG A 58 3.33 -2.15 3.90
CA ARG A 58 3.02 -3.58 3.70
C ARG A 58 1.82 -3.82 2.78
N HIS A 59 0.81 -2.96 2.85
CA HIS A 59 -0.47 -3.11 2.13
C HIS A 59 -0.57 -2.10 0.99
N VAL A 60 0.35 -2.22 0.03
CA VAL A 60 0.35 -1.37 -1.17
C VAL A 60 -0.86 -1.71 -2.03
N ASN A 61 -1.56 -0.69 -2.54
CA ASN A 61 -2.60 -0.87 -3.53
C ASN A 61 -2.00 -1.44 -4.82
N VAL A 62 -2.39 -2.66 -5.17
CA VAL A 62 -2.04 -3.27 -6.45
C VAL A 62 -3.16 -2.96 -7.43
N PHE A 63 -2.88 -2.10 -8.41
CA PHE A 63 -3.83 -1.77 -9.47
C PHE A 63 -3.69 -2.76 -10.62
N THR A 64 -4.82 -3.27 -11.13
CA THR A 64 -4.83 -4.03 -12.38
C THR A 64 -4.52 -3.09 -13.54
N SER A 65 -3.50 -3.40 -14.33
CA SER A 65 -3.28 -2.71 -15.61
C SER A 65 -4.43 -3.06 -16.57
N PRO A 66 -4.97 -2.12 -17.36
CA PRO A 66 -6.03 -2.41 -18.33
C PRO A 66 -5.59 -3.37 -19.43
N GLU A 67 -4.28 -3.54 -19.61
CA GLU A 67 -3.71 -4.58 -20.46
C GLU A 67 -3.44 -5.80 -19.57
N GLY A 68 -4.23 -6.86 -19.76
CA GLY A 68 -3.99 -8.16 -19.13
C GLY A 68 -2.60 -8.72 -19.49
N PRO A 69 -2.20 -9.89 -18.95
CA PRO A 69 -0.89 -10.44 -19.25
C PRO A 69 -0.74 -10.62 -20.76
N SER A 70 0.16 -9.85 -21.37
CA SER A 70 0.65 -10.07 -22.73
C SER A 70 1.50 -11.34 -22.71
N CYS A 71 0.83 -12.50 -22.67
CA CYS A 71 1.42 -13.75 -23.09
C CYS A 71 1.30 -13.82 -24.61
N SER A 72 2.27 -13.21 -25.29
CA SER A 72 2.68 -13.64 -26.62
C SER A 72 4.15 -14.00 -26.55
N SER A 73 4.43 -15.13 -25.89
CA SER A 73 5.61 -15.93 -26.19
C SER A 73 5.49 -16.39 -27.64
N GLY A 74 5.92 -15.53 -28.57
CA GLY A 74 6.12 -15.89 -29.95
C GLY A 74 7.02 -17.12 -30.02
N GLN A 75 6.51 -18.19 -30.63
CA GLN A 75 7.27 -19.38 -30.95
C GLN A 75 8.60 -19.01 -31.65
N PRO A 76 9.68 -19.77 -31.41
CA PRO A 76 10.95 -19.54 -32.10
C PRO A 76 10.73 -19.76 -33.59
N ARG A 77 10.88 -18.71 -34.41
CA ARG A 77 11.06 -18.89 -35.84
C ARG A 77 12.41 -19.56 -36.05
N THR A 78 12.35 -20.85 -36.33
CA THR A 78 13.39 -21.63 -37.00
C THR A 78 13.96 -20.83 -38.17
N ALA A 79 15.18 -20.33 -38.02
CA ALA A 79 16.06 -20.04 -39.15
C ALA A 79 17.04 -21.21 -39.24
N SER A 80 16.77 -22.13 -40.16
CA SER A 80 17.75 -23.14 -40.60
C SER A 80 18.90 -22.47 -41.37
N PRO A 81 20.08 -23.12 -41.44
CA PRO A 81 21.37 -22.48 -41.57
C PRO A 81 21.81 -22.34 -43.02
N LEU A 82 22.43 -21.23 -43.40
CA LEU A 82 23.23 -21.17 -44.63
C LEU A 82 24.45 -20.23 -44.48
N VAL A 83 25.60 -20.89 -44.40
CA VAL A 83 26.85 -20.63 -45.16
C VAL A 83 27.71 -19.43 -44.76
N GLY A 84 28.96 -19.76 -44.40
CA GLY A 84 30.13 -19.01 -44.89
C GLY A 84 31.03 -18.39 -43.82
N SER A 85 31.77 -19.22 -43.08
CA SER A 85 32.96 -18.79 -42.36
C SER A 85 34.17 -19.08 -43.25
N THR A 86 34.88 -18.04 -43.70
CA THR A 86 36.32 -18.07 -44.03
C THR A 86 36.85 -16.65 -44.21
N CYS A 87 37.89 -16.35 -43.43
CA CYS A 87 38.86 -15.24 -43.46
C CYS A 87 38.34 -13.81 -43.35
#